data_AF-A0A959CZ71-F1
#
_entry.id   AF-A0A959CZ71-F1
#
_cell.length_a   1.000
_cell.length_b   1.000
_cell.length_c   1.000
_cell.angle_alpha   90.00
_cell.angle_beta   90.00
_cell.angle_gamma   90.00
#
_symmetry.space_group_name_H-M   'P 1'
#
loop_
_entity.id
_entity.type
_entity.pdbx_description
1 polymer ?
#
loop_
_entity_poly.entity_id
_entity_poly.type
_entity_poly.pdbx_seq_one_letter_code
_entity_poly.pdbx_strand_id
1 'polypeptide(L)'
;LNDLEQMLTQAEELQAGPYMGIGKIMKAYMYSIMVDMWGDIPFSGAQQGAENLFPAFDSGQEVYNSLFALIDEGISDLSIESSFTPGSDDLIYGGDLDKWERFGKTLKLKMYTQVRLAQDVSEEVRKLIEEDDLIGPDDDFQMQYGTSSAPDNRNPAYAQEYAQGGAFNYISPYFFEVMKGINTFFDDNIYKGIVDPRIPYYFYNQLPEGATDADAENPCSYCPSRSGTSFLS
;
A
#
# COMPACT_ATOMS: atom_id res chain seq x y z
N LEU A 1 -4.82 11.45 -10.02
CA LEU A 1 -4.44 12.85 -9.66
C LEU A 1 -5.34 13.87 -10.35
N ASN A 2 -5.36 14.01 -11.68
CA ASN A 2 -6.23 15.02 -12.32
C ASN A 2 -7.73 14.87 -11.98
N ASP A 3 -8.27 13.65 -12.00
CA ASP A 3 -9.66 13.41 -11.62
C ASP A 3 -9.91 13.74 -10.14
N LEU A 4 -8.91 13.52 -9.29
CA LEU A 4 -8.96 13.82 -7.86
C LEU A 4 -8.96 15.33 -7.60
N GLU A 5 -8.16 16.10 -8.36
CA GLU A 5 -8.23 17.56 -8.30
C GLU A 5 -9.60 18.09 -8.75
N GLN A 6 -10.15 17.55 -9.84
CA GLN A 6 -11.48 17.95 -10.29
C GLN A 6 -12.56 17.64 -9.25
N MET A 7 -12.43 16.52 -8.54
CA MET A 7 -13.31 16.19 -7.42
C MET A 7 -13.15 17.18 -6.27
N LEU A 8 -11.91 17.51 -5.89
CA LEU A 8 -11.62 18.49 -4.82
C LEU A 8 -12.15 19.88 -5.15
N THR A 9 -11.97 20.37 -6.38
CA THR A 9 -12.52 21.65 -6.83
C THR A 9 -14.05 21.66 -6.73
N GLN A 10 -14.72 20.62 -7.22
CA GLN A 10 -16.18 20.53 -7.13
C GLN A 10 -16.66 20.40 -5.67
N ALA A 11 -15.93 19.64 -4.84
CA ALA A 11 -16.28 19.49 -3.44
C ALA A 11 -16.16 20.82 -2.69
N GLU A 12 -15.14 21.64 -2.99
CA GLU A 12 -15.00 22.98 -2.42
C GLU A 12 -16.15 23.90 -2.86
N GLU A 13 -16.48 23.92 -4.15
CA GLU A 13 -17.60 24.72 -4.70
C GLU A 13 -18.95 24.35 -4.06
N LEU A 14 -19.15 23.06 -3.79
CA LEU A 14 -20.37 22.51 -3.19
C LEU A 14 -20.35 22.52 -1.65
N GLN A 15 -19.24 22.96 -1.04
CA GLN A 15 -19.00 22.87 0.41
C GLN A 15 -19.17 21.43 0.95
N ALA A 16 -18.75 20.46 0.15
CA ALA A 16 -18.90 19.04 0.40
C ALA A 16 -17.74 18.50 1.26
N GLY A 17 -17.72 18.90 2.53
CA GLY A 17 -16.69 18.57 3.52
C GLY A 17 -16.17 17.12 3.48
N PRO A 18 -17.04 16.11 3.56
CA PRO A 18 -16.61 14.71 3.52
C PRO A 18 -15.83 14.33 2.25
N TYR A 19 -16.24 14.84 1.09
CA TYR A 19 -15.51 14.61 -0.16
C TYR A 19 -14.20 15.38 -0.23
N MET A 20 -14.14 16.59 0.35
CA MET A 20 -12.88 17.33 0.51
C MET A 20 -11.90 16.53 1.36
N GLY A 21 -12.36 16.02 2.51
CA GLY A 21 -11.55 15.23 3.44
C GLY A 21 -10.98 13.97 2.79
N ILE A 22 -11.85 13.14 2.21
CA ILE A 22 -11.46 11.93 1.48
C ILE A 22 -10.48 12.27 0.34
N GLY A 23 -10.78 13.31 -0.43
CA GLY A 23 -9.96 13.73 -1.56
C GLY A 23 -8.54 14.13 -1.14
N LYS A 24 -8.40 14.90 -0.06
CA LYS A 24 -7.09 15.33 0.47
C LYS A 24 -6.28 14.15 0.99
N ILE A 25 -6.91 13.23 1.74
CA ILE A 25 -6.26 12.01 2.25
C ILE A 25 -5.79 11.12 1.09
N MET A 26 -6.65 10.90 0.09
CA MET A 26 -6.30 10.15 -1.12
C MET A 26 -5.19 10.81 -1.93
N LYS A 27 -5.18 12.15 -2.01
CA LYS A 27 -4.14 12.92 -2.70
C LYS A 27 -2.81 12.72 -1.98
N ALA A 28 -2.80 12.83 -0.65
CA ALA A 28 -1.61 12.56 0.15
C ALA A 28 -1.11 11.12 -0.03
N TYR A 29 -2.00 10.13 -0.04
CA TYR A 29 -1.64 8.74 -0.29
C TYR A 29 -0.96 8.54 -1.67
N MET A 30 -1.55 9.09 -2.74
CA MET A 30 -0.98 9.00 -4.08
C MET A 30 0.40 9.64 -4.13
N TYR A 31 0.54 10.86 -3.60
CA TYR A 31 1.83 11.55 -3.59
C TYR A 31 2.89 10.87 -2.73
N SER A 32 2.49 10.17 -1.66
CA SER A 32 3.41 9.36 -0.85
C SER A 32 4.10 8.27 -1.67
N ILE A 33 3.37 7.63 -2.58
CA ILE A 33 3.91 6.60 -3.47
C ILE A 33 4.87 7.23 -4.48
N MET A 34 4.53 8.42 -4.99
CA MET A 34 5.35 9.12 -5.97
C MET A 34 6.70 9.56 -5.37
N VAL A 35 6.67 10.21 -4.20
CA VAL A 35 7.89 10.69 -3.53
C VAL A 35 8.76 9.50 -3.06
N ASP A 36 8.14 8.40 -2.63
CA ASP A 36 8.87 7.16 -2.27
C ASP A 36 9.59 6.55 -3.47
N MET A 37 9.03 6.67 -4.68
CA MET A 37 9.60 6.08 -5.88
C MET A 37 10.63 6.99 -6.57
N TRP A 38 10.43 8.31 -6.56
CA TRP A 38 11.24 9.24 -7.35
C TRP A 38 12.05 10.25 -6.53
N GLY A 39 11.80 10.38 -5.22
CA GLY A 39 12.37 11.44 -4.41
C GLY A 39 11.70 12.77 -4.73
N ASP A 40 12.47 13.76 -5.16
CA ASP A 40 11.94 15.08 -5.52
C ASP A 40 10.93 14.96 -6.67
N ILE A 41 9.80 15.64 -6.54
CA ILE A 41 8.70 15.58 -7.51
C ILE A 41 7.97 16.93 -7.61
N PRO A 42 7.30 17.23 -8.72
CA PRO A 42 6.40 18.38 -8.78
C PRO A 42 5.19 18.19 -7.85
N PHE A 43 5.03 19.08 -6.86
CA PHE A 43 3.92 19.06 -5.91
C PHE A 43 3.24 20.44 -5.79
N SER A 44 3.94 21.46 -5.30
CA SER A 44 3.35 22.77 -4.97
C SER A 44 2.89 23.55 -6.21
N GLY A 45 3.62 23.40 -7.31
CA GLY A 45 3.27 23.96 -8.62
C GLY A 45 2.46 23.03 -9.52
N ALA A 46 2.19 21.80 -9.07
CA ALA A 46 1.53 20.79 -9.89
C ALA A 46 0.02 21.04 -10.03
N GLN A 47 -0.60 20.40 -11.03
CA GLN A 47 -2.02 20.48 -11.36
C GLN A 47 -2.62 21.89 -11.57
N GLN A 48 -1.81 22.90 -11.89
CA GLN A 48 -2.27 24.23 -12.29
C GLN A 48 -2.65 24.34 -13.79
N GLY A 49 -2.72 23.20 -14.49
CA GLY A 49 -3.14 23.14 -15.89
C GLY A 49 -2.29 24.04 -16.82
N ALA A 50 -2.96 24.90 -17.58
CA ALA A 50 -2.30 25.80 -18.52
C ALA A 50 -1.51 26.94 -17.84
N GLU A 51 -1.73 27.18 -16.55
CA GLU A 51 -1.04 28.25 -15.79
C GLU A 51 0.40 27.86 -15.45
N ASN A 52 0.69 26.56 -15.33
CA ASN A 52 2.04 26.06 -15.08
C ASN A 52 2.30 24.73 -15.81
N LEU A 53 2.78 24.83 -17.05
CA LEU A 53 3.11 23.67 -17.87
C LEU A 53 4.41 22.96 -17.45
N PHE A 54 5.23 23.62 -16.62
CA PHE A 54 6.55 23.13 -16.22
C PHE A 54 6.76 23.32 -14.72
N PRO A 55 5.99 22.58 -13.89
CA PRO A 55 6.10 22.73 -12.45
C PRO A 55 7.50 22.32 -11.98
N ALA A 56 8.07 23.16 -11.10
CA ALA A 56 9.34 22.86 -10.47
C ALA A 56 9.19 21.65 -9.53
N PHE A 57 10.32 21.00 -9.27
CA PHE A 57 10.38 19.89 -8.33
C PHE A 57 10.49 20.45 -6.92
N ASP A 58 9.61 19.99 -6.04
CA ASP A 58 9.72 20.18 -4.61
C ASP A 58 10.60 19.07 -4.04
N SER A 59 11.39 19.38 -3.02
CA SER A 59 12.22 18.36 -2.39
C SER A 59 11.38 17.29 -1.70
N GLY A 60 11.86 16.05 -1.63
CA GLY A 60 11.12 14.97 -0.95
C GLY A 60 10.72 15.33 0.49
N GLN A 61 11.56 16.08 1.22
CA GLN A 61 11.24 16.57 2.57
C GLN A 61 10.09 17.59 2.56
N GLU A 62 10.10 18.56 1.65
CA GLU A 62 9.01 19.55 1.52
C GLU A 62 7.70 18.86 1.15
N VAL A 63 7.75 17.91 0.21
CA VAL A 63 6.59 17.10 -0.17
C VAL A 63 6.01 16.41 1.06
N TYR A 64 6.80 15.64 1.81
CA TYR A 64 6.33 14.95 3.01
C TYR A 64 5.68 15.89 4.04
N ASN A 65 6.31 17.04 4.31
CA ASN A 65 5.74 18.05 5.21
C ASN A 65 4.37 18.55 4.71
N SER A 66 4.24 18.79 3.40
CA SER A 66 2.95 19.13 2.80
C SER A 66 1.94 17.99 2.86
N LEU A 67 2.37 16.73 2.72
CA LEU A 67 1.46 15.58 2.82
C LEU A 67 0.89 15.44 4.24
N PHE A 68 1.69 15.67 5.28
CA PHE A 68 1.21 15.65 6.66
C PHE A 68 0.15 16.74 6.89
N ALA A 69 0.42 17.97 6.45
CA ALA A 69 -0.54 19.07 6.56
C ALA A 69 -1.82 18.76 5.76
N LEU A 70 -1.69 18.21 4.56
CA LEU A 70 -2.82 17.85 3.71
C LEU A 70 -3.69 16.76 4.33
N ILE A 71 -3.09 15.79 5.03
CA ILE A 71 -3.85 14.78 5.78
C ILE A 71 -4.57 15.42 6.97
N ASP A 72 -3.92 16.31 7.72
CA ASP A 72 -4.53 17.00 8.87
C ASP A 72 -5.73 17.86 8.45
N GLU A 73 -5.58 18.61 7.34
CA GLU A 73 -6.70 19.30 6.72
C GLU A 73 -7.79 18.34 6.27
N GLY A 74 -7.41 17.22 5.64
CA GLY A 74 -8.36 16.21 5.19
C GLY A 74 -9.19 15.64 6.34
N ILE A 75 -8.54 15.27 7.45
CA ILE A 75 -9.21 14.79 8.66
C ILE A 75 -10.16 15.86 9.21
N SER A 76 -9.72 17.12 9.28
CA SER A 76 -10.58 18.22 9.72
C SER A 76 -11.80 18.38 8.81
N ASP A 77 -11.63 18.27 7.50
CA ASP A 77 -12.71 18.46 6.52
C ASP A 77 -13.76 17.35 6.59
N LEU A 78 -13.40 16.12 7.02
CA LEU A 78 -14.36 15.03 7.22
C LEU A 78 -15.48 15.40 8.21
N SER A 79 -15.19 16.29 9.17
CA SER A 79 -16.14 16.73 10.20
C SER A 79 -17.06 17.88 9.77
N ILE A 80 -16.84 18.46 8.60
CA ILE A 80 -17.64 19.58 8.10
C ILE A 80 -19.00 19.04 7.63
N GLU A 81 -20.08 19.54 8.22
CA GLU A 81 -21.42 19.15 7.82
C GLU A 81 -21.74 19.57 6.37
N SER A 82 -22.37 18.66 5.64
CA SER A 82 -22.62 18.79 4.21
C SER A 82 -23.89 18.03 3.81
N SER A 83 -24.62 18.53 2.81
CA SER A 83 -25.71 17.78 2.17
C SER A 83 -25.21 16.72 1.17
N PHE A 84 -23.93 16.78 0.82
CA PHE A 84 -23.23 15.83 -0.06
C PHE A 84 -22.30 15.00 0.81
N THR A 85 -22.73 13.77 1.10
CA THR A 85 -21.97 12.80 1.90
C THR A 85 -21.76 11.52 1.08
N PRO A 86 -20.57 10.91 1.15
CA PRO A 86 -20.29 9.65 0.46
C PRO A 86 -21.16 8.51 1.01
N GLY A 87 -21.42 7.54 0.15
CA GLY A 87 -22.09 6.29 0.46
C GLY A 87 -21.59 5.19 -0.47
N SER A 88 -22.46 4.65 -1.33
CA SER A 88 -22.10 3.57 -2.26
C SER A 88 -21.09 3.96 -3.35
N ASP A 89 -20.86 5.26 -3.54
CA ASP A 89 -19.85 5.81 -4.44
C ASP A 89 -18.44 5.77 -3.85
N ASP A 90 -18.31 5.63 -2.52
CA ASP A 90 -17.05 5.27 -1.87
C ASP A 90 -16.87 3.75 -1.90
N LEU A 91 -15.95 3.29 -2.74
CA LEU A 91 -15.67 1.87 -2.95
C LEU A 91 -14.76 1.23 -1.89
N ILE A 92 -14.23 2.03 -0.95
CA ILE A 92 -13.28 1.56 0.07
C ILE A 92 -14.01 1.39 1.40
N TYR A 93 -14.64 2.44 1.90
CA TYR A 93 -15.30 2.43 3.21
C TYR A 93 -16.82 2.66 3.15
N GLY A 94 -17.41 2.77 1.96
CA GLY A 94 -18.86 2.91 1.81
C GLY A 94 -19.43 4.16 2.47
N GLY A 95 -18.63 5.21 2.62
CA GLY A 95 -19.02 6.46 3.27
C GLY A 95 -18.79 6.51 4.78
N ASP A 96 -18.14 5.49 5.36
CA ASP A 96 -17.75 5.50 6.77
C ASP A 96 -16.57 6.47 6.99
N LEU A 97 -16.90 7.68 7.45
CA LEU A 97 -15.93 8.76 7.66
C LEU A 97 -14.99 8.50 8.83
N ASP A 98 -15.43 7.74 9.83
CA ASP A 98 -14.57 7.36 10.95
C ASP A 98 -13.43 6.51 10.41
N LYS A 99 -13.70 5.51 9.55
CA LYS A 99 -12.65 4.71 8.90
C LYS A 99 -11.71 5.56 8.03
N TRP A 100 -12.19 6.63 7.39
CA TRP A 100 -11.35 7.57 6.66
C TRP A 100 -10.42 8.37 7.58
N GLU A 101 -10.90 8.81 8.75
CA GLU A 101 -10.05 9.44 9.77
C GLU A 101 -8.96 8.47 10.26
N ARG A 102 -9.35 7.24 10.64
CA ARG A 102 -8.40 6.19 11.06
C ARG A 102 -7.35 5.90 9.99
N PHE A 103 -7.77 5.85 8.72
CA PHE A 103 -6.85 5.69 7.59
C PHE A 103 -5.90 6.87 7.46
N GLY A 104 -6.38 8.11 7.54
CA GLY A 104 -5.54 9.30 7.51
C GLY A 104 -4.44 9.27 8.58
N LYS A 105 -4.81 8.95 9.82
CA LYS A 105 -3.86 8.82 10.94
C LYS A 105 -2.88 7.65 10.76
N THR A 106 -3.36 6.51 10.26
CA THR A 106 -2.50 5.36 9.93
C THR A 106 -1.54 5.67 8.79
N LEU A 107 -1.98 6.44 7.80
CA LEU A 107 -1.15 6.92 6.70
C LEU A 107 -0.04 7.85 7.22
N LYS A 108 -0.35 8.75 8.17
CA LYS A 108 0.68 9.56 8.84
C LYS A 108 1.69 8.67 9.56
N LEU A 109 1.26 7.65 10.31
CA LEU A 109 2.19 6.72 10.97
C LEU A 109 3.11 5.99 9.97
N LYS A 110 2.57 5.53 8.83
CA LYS A 110 3.37 4.95 7.73
C LYS A 110 4.42 5.96 7.26
N MET A 111 4.01 7.19 6.95
CA MET A 111 4.90 8.25 6.45
C MET A 111 5.96 8.65 7.47
N TYR A 112 5.62 8.75 8.76
CA TYR A 112 6.60 8.97 9.83
C TYR A 112 7.66 7.87 9.87
N THR A 113 7.26 6.62 9.67
CA THR A 113 8.21 5.52 9.54
C THR A 113 9.16 5.74 8.36
N GLN A 114 8.69 6.25 7.22
CA GLN A 114 9.54 6.53 6.06
C GLN A 114 10.57 7.64 6.33
N VAL A 115 10.17 8.72 7.00
CA VAL A 115 11.04 9.90 7.19
C VAL A 115 11.91 9.85 8.45
N ARG A 116 11.73 8.86 9.33
CA ARG A 116 12.37 8.78 10.67
C ARG A 116 13.90 8.91 10.72
N LEU A 117 14.59 8.62 9.62
CA LEU A 117 16.06 8.75 9.54
C LEU A 117 16.51 10.13 9.06
N ALA A 118 15.61 10.90 8.46
CA ALA A 118 15.84 12.26 7.98
C ALA A 118 15.25 13.33 8.91
N GLN A 119 14.24 12.98 9.70
CA GLN A 119 13.52 13.87 10.62
C GLN A 119 13.19 13.13 11.91
N ASP A 120 13.36 13.79 13.06
CA ASP A 120 12.83 13.29 14.33
C ASP A 120 11.31 13.48 14.36
N VAL A 121 10.60 12.36 14.45
CA VAL A 121 9.13 12.26 14.45
C VAL A 121 8.60 11.56 15.70
N SER A 122 9.45 11.44 16.73
CA SER A 122 9.16 10.62 17.92
C SER A 122 7.93 11.12 18.68
N GLU A 123 7.74 12.45 18.75
CA GLU A 123 6.62 13.07 19.46
C GLU A 123 5.30 12.91 18.68
N GLU A 124 5.34 13.05 17.36
CA GLU A 124 4.20 12.85 16.47
C GLU A 124 3.72 11.41 16.50
N VAL A 125 4.65 10.45 16.44
CA VAL A 125 4.34 9.02 16.58
C VAL A 125 3.76 8.71 17.95
N ARG A 126 4.32 9.28 19.03
CA ARG A 126 3.79 9.09 20.39
C ARG A 126 2.34 9.56 20.50
N LYS A 127 2.02 10.74 19.98
CA LYS A 127 0.65 11.27 19.97
C LYS A 127 -0.32 10.37 19.23
N LEU A 128 0.03 9.92 18.02
CA LEU A 128 -0.83 9.03 17.24
C LEU A 128 -1.10 7.69 17.95
N ILE A 129 -0.12 7.13 18.64
CA ILE A 129 -0.29 5.88 19.40
C ILE A 129 -1.19 6.12 20.64
N GLU A 130 -1.07 7.27 21.30
CA GLU A 130 -1.88 7.61 22.46
C GLU A 130 -3.35 7.91 22.13
N GLU A 131 -3.63 8.37 20.92
CA GLU A 131 -5.01 8.58 20.44
C GLU A 131 -5.78 7.25 20.26
N ASP A 132 -5.07 6.14 20.03
CA ASP A 132 -5.63 4.77 19.92
C ASP A 132 -6.79 4.64 18.92
N ASP A 133 -6.75 5.39 17.82
CA ASP A 133 -7.76 5.31 16.75
C ASP A 133 -7.18 4.99 15.36
N LEU A 134 -6.03 4.33 15.31
CA LEU A 134 -5.51 3.81 14.04
C LEU A 134 -6.45 2.73 13.46
N ILE A 135 -6.20 2.33 12.21
CA ILE A 135 -6.92 1.25 11.53
C ILE A 135 -6.95 0.00 12.43
N GLY A 136 -8.17 -0.48 12.70
CA GLY A 136 -8.40 -1.75 13.38
C GLY A 136 -8.50 -2.93 12.41
N PRO A 137 -8.72 -4.16 12.94
CA PRO A 137 -8.82 -5.38 12.13
C PRO A 137 -9.90 -5.37 11.03
N ASP A 138 -10.92 -4.53 11.15
CA ASP A 138 -12.05 -4.43 10.21
C ASP A 138 -12.02 -3.12 9.39
N ASP A 139 -10.93 -2.35 9.48
CA ASP A 139 -10.78 -1.03 8.85
C ASP A 139 -9.69 -1.01 7.77
N ASP A 140 -9.40 -2.18 7.19
CA ASP A 140 -8.38 -2.30 6.15
C ASP A 140 -8.66 -1.36 4.97
N PHE A 141 -7.66 -0.55 4.60
CA PHE A 141 -7.70 0.27 3.40
C PHE A 141 -7.52 -0.62 2.16
N GLN A 142 -8.62 -1.15 1.64
CA GLN A 142 -8.62 -2.09 0.52
C GLN A 142 -9.68 -1.77 -0.52
N MET A 143 -9.30 -1.84 -1.80
CA MET A 143 -10.25 -1.81 -2.91
C MET A 143 -10.81 -3.21 -3.13
N GLN A 144 -12.15 -3.32 -3.11
CA GLN A 144 -12.83 -4.59 -3.41
C GLN A 144 -12.91 -4.82 -4.92
N TYR A 145 -12.46 -5.99 -5.36
CA TYR A 145 -12.56 -6.43 -6.75
C TYR A 145 -13.62 -7.52 -6.89
N GLY A 146 -14.28 -7.56 -8.05
CA GLY A 146 -15.28 -8.59 -8.36
C GLY A 146 -14.66 -9.85 -8.95
N THR A 147 -15.54 -10.77 -9.35
CA THR A 147 -15.17 -12.06 -9.98
C THR A 147 -15.57 -12.15 -11.46
N SER A 148 -16.23 -11.12 -12.00
CA SER A 148 -16.74 -11.09 -13.37
C SER A 148 -15.62 -10.82 -14.36
N SER A 149 -15.60 -11.56 -15.47
CA SER A 149 -14.70 -11.33 -16.60
C SER A 149 -15.37 -10.60 -17.78
N ALA A 150 -16.67 -10.29 -17.71
CA ALA A 150 -17.40 -9.56 -18.76
C ALA A 150 -18.63 -8.79 -18.19
N PRO A 151 -18.51 -7.49 -17.87
CA PRO A 151 -17.28 -6.69 -17.89
C PRO A 151 -16.25 -7.21 -16.88
N ASP A 152 -14.96 -7.07 -17.19
CA ASP A 152 -13.89 -7.54 -16.30
C ASP A 152 -13.76 -6.58 -15.13
N ASN A 153 -14.03 -7.07 -13.92
CA ASN A 153 -13.91 -6.33 -12.67
C ASN A 153 -13.02 -7.04 -11.64
N ARG A 154 -12.23 -8.02 -12.10
CA ARG A 154 -11.28 -8.75 -11.26
C ARG A 154 -10.07 -7.90 -10.94
N ASN A 155 -9.34 -8.29 -9.90
CA ASN A 155 -8.07 -7.68 -9.55
C ASN A 155 -7.09 -7.78 -10.76
N PRO A 156 -6.44 -6.67 -11.19
CA PRO A 156 -5.55 -6.70 -12.35
C PRO A 156 -4.36 -7.65 -12.22
N ALA A 157 -3.78 -7.78 -11.02
CA ALA A 157 -2.69 -8.71 -10.78
C ALA A 157 -3.18 -10.17 -10.87
N TYR A 158 -4.39 -10.46 -10.36
CA TYR A 158 -5.01 -11.77 -10.55
C TYR A 158 -5.23 -12.07 -12.04
N ALA A 159 -5.76 -11.12 -12.81
CA ALA A 159 -5.97 -11.30 -14.24
C ALA A 159 -4.65 -11.51 -15.00
N GLN A 160 -3.59 -10.79 -14.63
CA GLN A 160 -2.26 -10.95 -15.23
C GLN A 160 -1.65 -12.32 -14.95
N GLU A 161 -1.74 -12.82 -13.71
CA GLU A 161 -1.07 -14.07 -13.32
C GLU A 161 -1.87 -15.33 -13.67
N TYR A 162 -3.20 -15.28 -13.59
CA TYR A 162 -4.05 -16.48 -13.66
C TYR A 162 -4.97 -16.55 -14.88
N ALA A 163 -4.96 -15.56 -15.78
CA ALA A 163 -5.63 -15.70 -17.07
C ALA A 163 -4.85 -16.63 -18.02
N GLN A 164 -5.52 -17.07 -19.08
CA GLN A 164 -4.92 -17.94 -20.09
C GLN A 164 -3.69 -17.27 -20.72
N GLY A 165 -2.51 -17.90 -20.59
CA GLY A 165 -1.24 -17.35 -21.06
C GLY A 165 -0.48 -16.48 -20.04
N GLY A 166 -0.91 -16.45 -18.78
CA GLY A 166 -0.22 -15.78 -17.66
C GLY A 166 0.97 -16.55 -17.07
N ALA A 167 1.24 -16.33 -15.78
CA ALA A 167 2.41 -16.74 -14.99
C ALA A 167 3.70 -15.94 -15.27
N PHE A 168 3.69 -14.65 -14.93
CA PHE A 168 4.85 -13.76 -15.12
C PHE A 168 5.69 -13.60 -13.85
N ASN A 169 5.11 -13.80 -12.67
CA ASN A 169 5.76 -13.56 -11.40
C ASN A 169 6.06 -14.86 -10.65
N TYR A 170 7.33 -15.05 -10.28
CA TYR A 170 7.78 -16.15 -9.43
C TYR A 170 8.09 -15.63 -8.02
N ILE A 171 7.74 -16.41 -7.00
CA ILE A 171 8.05 -16.04 -5.61
C ILE A 171 9.57 -16.17 -5.41
N SER A 172 10.18 -15.11 -4.87
CA SER A 172 11.60 -15.13 -4.53
C SER A 172 11.87 -16.22 -3.48
N PRO A 173 12.84 -17.11 -3.70
CA PRO A 173 13.20 -18.12 -2.72
C PRO A 173 13.73 -17.49 -1.43
N TYR A 174 14.26 -16.27 -1.49
CA TYR A 174 14.62 -15.54 -0.27
C TYR A 174 13.42 -15.33 0.66
N PHE A 175 12.22 -15.07 0.11
CA PHE A 175 11.01 -14.95 0.92
C PHE A 175 10.68 -16.28 1.62
N PHE A 176 10.83 -17.40 0.92
CA PHE A 176 10.66 -18.73 1.51
C PHE A 176 11.66 -18.98 2.66
N GLU A 177 12.92 -18.61 2.46
CA GLU A 177 13.96 -18.78 3.47
C GLU A 177 13.69 -17.96 4.74
N VAL A 178 13.28 -16.70 4.56
CA VAL A 178 12.88 -15.83 5.67
C VAL A 178 11.73 -16.46 6.43
N MET A 179 10.70 -16.95 5.74
CA MET A 179 9.56 -17.63 6.37
C MET A 179 9.95 -18.95 7.05
N LYS A 180 10.96 -19.65 6.55
CA LYS A 180 11.50 -20.87 7.19
C LYS A 180 12.45 -20.59 8.35
N GLY A 181 12.83 -19.33 8.58
CA GLY A 181 13.79 -18.94 9.61
C GLY A 181 15.19 -19.47 9.35
N ILE A 182 15.60 -19.58 8.07
CA ILE A 182 16.93 -20.06 7.66
C ILE A 182 17.80 -18.90 7.15
N ASN A 183 19.12 -19.12 7.11
CA ASN A 183 20.13 -18.10 6.78
C ASN A 183 21.06 -18.62 5.69
N THR A 184 20.54 -18.86 4.49
CA THR A 184 21.38 -19.33 3.38
C THR A 184 22.23 -18.20 2.81
N PHE A 185 21.65 -16.99 2.68
CA PHE A 185 22.30 -15.86 1.99
C PHE A 185 22.74 -14.72 2.91
N PHE A 186 22.19 -14.61 4.13
CA PHE A 186 22.53 -13.53 5.08
C PHE A 186 22.61 -14.06 6.52
N ASP A 187 23.71 -13.78 7.19
CA ASP A 187 23.95 -14.24 8.56
C ASP A 187 23.07 -13.52 9.60
N ASP A 188 22.60 -12.30 9.30
CA ASP A 188 21.88 -11.40 10.21
C ASP A 188 20.34 -11.42 10.03
N ASN A 189 19.76 -12.52 9.53
CA ASN A 189 18.30 -12.65 9.46
C ASN A 189 17.69 -12.63 10.87
N ILE A 190 16.92 -11.58 11.18
CA ILE A 190 16.24 -11.39 12.46
C ILE A 190 15.18 -12.47 12.77
N TYR A 191 14.76 -13.23 11.76
CA TYR A 191 13.77 -14.30 11.88
C TYR A 191 14.39 -15.70 12.00
N LYS A 192 15.72 -15.79 12.17
CA LYS A 192 16.42 -17.08 12.30
C LYS A 192 15.81 -17.94 13.41
N GLY A 193 15.48 -19.19 13.08
CA GLY A 193 14.88 -20.16 14.01
C GLY A 193 13.38 -19.98 14.26
N ILE A 194 12.74 -18.98 13.65
CA ILE A 194 11.29 -18.77 13.69
C ILE A 194 10.69 -19.31 12.40
N VAL A 195 9.86 -20.34 12.51
CA VAL A 195 9.13 -20.91 11.36
C VAL A 195 7.77 -20.25 11.25
N ASP A 196 7.52 -19.58 10.14
CA ASP A 196 6.28 -18.88 9.87
C ASP A 196 5.14 -19.88 9.58
N PRO A 197 4.05 -19.88 10.36
CA PRO A 197 2.93 -20.79 10.15
C PRO A 197 2.18 -20.52 8.83
N ARG A 198 2.44 -19.38 8.16
CA ARG A 198 1.77 -19.01 6.92
C ARG A 198 2.35 -19.65 5.67
N ILE A 199 3.46 -20.39 5.78
CA ILE A 199 4.10 -21.06 4.63
C ILE A 199 3.10 -21.81 3.73
N PRO A 200 2.15 -22.61 4.26
CA PRO A 200 1.20 -23.34 3.42
C PRO A 200 0.26 -22.45 2.59
N TYR A 201 0.09 -21.17 2.93
CA TYR A 201 -0.74 -20.23 2.18
C TYR A 201 0.00 -19.53 1.03
N TYR A 202 1.33 -19.39 1.15
CA TYR A 202 2.16 -18.76 0.12
C TYR A 202 2.83 -19.78 -0.81
N PHE A 203 3.16 -20.96 -0.29
CA PHE A 203 3.87 -22.00 -1.01
C PHE A 203 3.01 -23.26 -1.06
N TYR A 204 2.37 -23.46 -2.21
CA TYR A 204 1.54 -24.63 -2.47
C TYR A 204 2.22 -25.51 -3.52
N ASN A 205 2.40 -26.80 -3.19
CA ASN A 205 2.89 -27.77 -4.16
C ASN A 205 1.78 -28.05 -5.18
N GLN A 206 1.97 -27.61 -6.42
CA GLN A 206 0.99 -27.82 -7.49
C GLN A 206 0.97 -29.27 -7.99
N LEU A 207 1.93 -30.10 -7.57
CA LEU A 207 1.97 -31.51 -7.92
C LEU A 207 1.03 -32.32 -7.01
N PRO A 208 0.23 -33.24 -7.59
CA PRO A 208 -0.48 -34.25 -6.81
C PRO A 208 0.47 -35.05 -5.93
N GLU A 209 -0.05 -35.62 -4.85
CA GLU A 209 0.73 -36.52 -3.99
C GLU A 209 1.32 -37.68 -4.83
N GLY A 210 2.65 -37.83 -4.77
CA GLY A 210 3.38 -38.86 -5.52
C GLY A 210 3.69 -38.50 -6.99
N ALA A 211 3.29 -37.33 -7.49
CA ALA A 211 3.69 -36.86 -8.81
C ALA A 211 5.10 -36.27 -8.80
N THR A 212 5.88 -36.56 -9.85
CA THR A 212 7.20 -35.98 -10.10
C THR A 212 7.12 -35.11 -11.34
N ASP A 213 7.58 -33.87 -11.23
CA ASP A 213 7.75 -33.00 -12.39
C ASP A 213 9.16 -33.18 -12.95
N ALA A 214 9.26 -33.64 -14.19
CA ALA A 214 10.54 -33.81 -14.90
C ALA A 214 11.11 -32.46 -15.38
N ASP A 215 10.24 -31.45 -15.48
CA ASP A 215 10.54 -30.08 -15.93
C ASP A 215 10.52 -29.09 -14.77
N ALA A 216 10.49 -29.56 -13.51
CA ALA A 216 10.76 -28.71 -12.37
C ALA A 216 12.21 -28.24 -12.50
N GLU A 217 12.39 -27.12 -13.22
CA GLU A 217 13.62 -26.37 -13.32
C GLU A 217 13.89 -25.78 -11.94
N ASN A 218 14.45 -26.67 -11.12
CA ASN A 218 15.32 -26.40 -10.00
C ASN A 218 14.67 -26.33 -8.61
N PRO A 219 14.50 -27.48 -7.94
CA PRO A 219 14.31 -27.50 -6.49
C PRO A 219 15.59 -27.11 -5.70
N CYS A 220 16.71 -26.82 -6.38
CA CYS A 220 18.04 -26.73 -5.77
C CYS A 220 18.84 -25.45 -6.10
N SER A 221 18.35 -24.49 -6.89
CA SER A 221 19.16 -23.32 -7.34
C SER A 221 19.62 -22.44 -6.19
N TYR A 222 18.96 -22.57 -5.04
CA TYR A 222 19.22 -21.81 -3.83
C TYR A 222 19.72 -22.70 -2.68
N CYS A 223 20.08 -23.96 -2.93
CA CYS A 223 20.73 -24.77 -1.92
C CYS A 223 22.20 -24.33 -1.78
N PRO A 224 22.66 -23.93 -0.58
CA PRO A 224 24.08 -23.81 -0.34
C PRO A 224 24.66 -25.22 -0.47
N SER A 225 25.50 -25.45 -1.48
CA SER A 225 26.19 -26.72 -1.61
C SER A 225 27.08 -26.93 -0.37
N ARG A 226 26.61 -27.75 0.57
CA ARG A 226 27.43 -28.63 1.41
C ARG A 226 26.50 -29.55 2.21
N SER A 227 26.65 -30.84 1.94
CA SER A 227 26.01 -32.01 2.58
C SER A 227 24.49 -32.11 2.47
N GLY A 228 24.05 -32.89 1.48
CA GLY A 228 22.65 -33.13 1.17
C GLY A 228 21.86 -33.78 2.30
N THR A 229 20.67 -33.22 2.52
CA THR A 229 19.44 -33.94 2.85
C THR A 229 18.31 -33.18 2.15
N SER A 230 17.47 -33.90 1.41
CA SER A 230 16.39 -33.35 0.58
C SER A 230 15.29 -32.75 1.44
N PHE A 231 14.74 -31.60 1.02
CA PHE A 231 13.69 -30.87 1.73
C PHE A 231 12.29 -31.52 1.69
N LEU A 232 12.16 -32.75 1.15
CA LEU A 232 10.90 -33.50 1.05
C LEU A 232 11.06 -34.97 1.49
N SER A 233 11.68 -35.22 2.63
CA SER A 233 11.56 -36.50 3.36
C SER A 233 11.24 -36.25 4.82
#